data_AF-A0A545AIC0-F1
#
_entry.id   AF-A0A545AIC0-F1
#
_cell.length_a   1.000
_cell.length_b   1.000
_cell.length_c   1.000
_cell.angle_alpha   90.00
_cell.angle_beta   90.00
_cell.angle_gamma   90.00
#
_symmetry.space_group_name_H-M   'P 1'
#
loop_
_entity.id
_entity.type
_entity.pdbx_description
1 polymer ?
#
loop_
_entity_poly.entity_id
_entity_poly.type
_entity_poly.pdbx_seq_one_letter_code
_entity_poly.pdbx_strand_id
1 'polypeptide(L)'
;MGDPRQDVSNASVGDLVREVADDLTALVRQEIALAKAETKDEVAKAGKAGGAFGGAGIAGWLALLFLSLALMYGLDALMPIGWAALIVGVLWAAGAAALAAYGRTKVKQVNPVPTRTVETVKEDVRYVKNREAR
;
A
#
# COMPACT_ATOMS: atom_id res chain seq x y z
N MET A 1 -20.31 69.10 -18.06
CA MET A 1 -18.97 68.65 -18.50
C MET A 1 -18.77 67.24 -17.95
N GLY A 2 -18.77 66.23 -18.83
CA GLY A 2 -18.32 64.84 -18.58
C GLY A 2 -19.07 63.99 -17.55
N ASP A 3 -19.98 63.12 -18.01
CA ASP A 3 -20.48 61.95 -17.30
C ASP A 3 -19.51 60.76 -17.50
N PRO A 4 -19.28 59.90 -16.49
CA PRO A 4 -19.53 58.49 -16.72
C PRO A 4 -20.13 57.79 -15.49
N ARG A 5 -21.45 57.79 -15.42
CA ARG A 5 -22.25 56.71 -14.84
C ARG A 5 -21.81 55.43 -15.51
N GLN A 6 -20.96 54.67 -14.83
CA GLN A 6 -20.55 53.34 -15.24
C GLN A 6 -21.81 52.47 -15.32
N ASP A 7 -22.10 52.02 -16.53
CA ASP A 7 -23.23 51.17 -16.89
C ASP A 7 -23.16 49.83 -16.14
N VAL A 8 -23.82 49.75 -14.97
CA VAL A 8 -24.07 48.49 -14.25
C VAL A 8 -25.24 47.69 -14.84
N SER A 9 -25.70 48.03 -16.05
CA SER A 9 -26.91 47.47 -16.67
C SER A 9 -26.68 46.45 -17.79
N ASN A 10 -25.46 45.95 -18.02
CA ASN A 10 -25.19 44.98 -19.09
C ASN A 10 -24.11 43.95 -18.73
N ALA A 11 -24.18 43.34 -17.53
CA ALA A 11 -23.62 41.99 -17.41
C ALA A 11 -24.51 41.09 -18.27
N SER A 12 -23.99 40.67 -19.42
CA SER A 12 -24.68 39.74 -20.29
C SER A 12 -24.90 38.42 -19.53
N VAL A 13 -25.96 37.68 -19.86
CA VAL A 13 -26.12 36.29 -19.38
C VAL A 13 -24.87 35.46 -19.71
N GLY A 14 -24.16 35.81 -20.79
CA GLY A 14 -22.87 35.21 -21.15
C GLY A 14 -21.73 35.53 -20.18
N ASP A 15 -21.73 36.71 -19.53
CA ASP A 15 -20.70 37.09 -18.57
C ASP A 15 -20.91 36.37 -17.23
N LEU A 16 -22.16 36.22 -16.78
CA LEU A 16 -22.52 35.45 -15.58
C LEU A 16 -22.21 33.95 -15.73
N VAL A 17 -22.51 33.38 -16.90
CA VAL A 17 -22.17 31.97 -17.20
C VAL A 17 -20.66 31.77 -17.23
N ARG A 18 -19.90 32.76 -17.71
CA ARG A 18 -18.44 32.73 -17.74
C ARG A 18 -17.84 32.81 -16.32
N GLU A 19 -18.37 33.68 -15.46
CA GLU A 19 -17.94 33.79 -14.07
C GLU A 19 -18.18 32.49 -13.28
N VAL A 20 -19.36 31.88 -13.43
CA VAL A 20 -19.67 30.57 -12.80
C VAL A 20 -18.76 29.46 -13.36
N ALA A 21 -18.48 29.46 -14.66
CA ALA A 21 -17.56 28.48 -15.26
C ALA A 21 -16.12 28.64 -14.76
N ASP A 22 -15.68 29.88 -14.54
CA ASP A 22 -14.37 30.20 -13.98
C ASP A 22 -14.27 29.78 -12.50
N ASP A 23 -15.32 30.01 -11.71
CA ASP A 23 -15.41 29.57 -10.30
C ASP A 23 -15.41 28.04 -10.17
N LEU A 24 -16.17 27.33 -11.01
CA LEU A 24 -16.16 25.87 -11.03
C LEU A 24 -14.78 25.33 -11.45
N THR A 25 -14.13 25.98 -12.40
CA THR A 25 -12.75 25.63 -12.81
C THR A 25 -11.77 25.87 -11.67
N ALA A 26 -11.93 26.94 -10.90
CA ALA A 26 -11.12 27.24 -9.72
C ALA A 26 -11.34 26.20 -8.62
N LEU A 27 -12.59 25.79 -8.36
CA LEU A 27 -12.94 24.78 -7.37
C LEU A 27 -12.32 23.41 -7.71
N VAL A 28 -12.45 22.95 -8.96
CA VAL A 28 -11.86 21.68 -9.41
C VAL A 28 -10.35 21.70 -9.25
N ARG A 29 -9.69 22.82 -9.59
CA ARG A 29 -8.24 22.98 -9.37
C ARG A 29 -7.88 22.92 -7.89
N GLN A 30 -8.72 23.47 -7.01
CA GLN A 30 -8.50 23.42 -5.55
C GLN A 30 -8.69 22.00 -5.00
N GLU A 31 -9.71 21.26 -5.41
CA GLU A 31 -9.87 19.86 -5.01
C GLU A 31 -8.68 19.01 -5.46
N ILE A 32 -8.21 19.20 -6.70
CA ILE A 32 -7.00 18.52 -7.18
C ILE A 32 -5.79 18.89 -6.34
N ALA A 33 -5.63 20.17 -5.98
CA ALA A 33 -4.52 20.63 -5.15
C ALA A 33 -4.59 20.04 -3.73
N LEU A 34 -5.80 19.96 -3.14
CA LEU A 34 -6.04 19.39 -1.83
C LEU A 34 -5.80 17.88 -1.84
N ALA A 35 -6.37 17.15 -2.79
CA ALA A 35 -6.16 15.72 -2.97
C ALA A 35 -4.68 15.39 -3.17
N LYS A 36 -3.95 16.23 -3.92
CA LYS A 36 -2.50 16.10 -4.09
C LYS A 36 -1.74 16.33 -2.78
N ALA A 37 -2.15 17.30 -1.96
CA ALA A 37 -1.54 17.55 -0.66
C ALA A 37 -1.77 16.37 0.30
N GLU A 38 -3.02 15.89 0.40
CA GLU A 38 -3.38 14.75 1.25
C GLU A 38 -2.66 13.47 0.79
N THR A 39 -2.63 13.21 -0.52
CA THR A 39 -1.88 12.07 -1.08
C THR A 39 -0.38 12.16 -0.75
N LYS A 40 0.22 13.36 -0.82
CA LYS A 40 1.63 13.55 -0.49
C LYS A 40 1.92 13.26 0.99
N ASP A 41 1.04 13.70 1.89
CA ASP A 41 1.17 13.44 3.32
C ASP A 41 1.01 11.95 3.64
N GLU A 42 0.03 11.28 3.03
CA GLU A 42 -0.16 9.83 3.16
C GLU A 42 1.04 9.04 2.61
N VAL A 43 1.56 9.41 1.45
CA VAL A 43 2.78 8.80 0.89
C VAL A 43 3.98 9.03 1.80
N ALA A 44 4.13 10.21 2.40
CA ALA A 44 5.22 10.49 3.34
C ALA A 44 5.09 9.66 4.62
N LYS A 45 3.88 9.50 5.17
CA LYS A 45 3.61 8.63 6.33
C LYS A 45 3.93 7.18 6.00
N ALA A 46 3.42 6.68 4.87
CA ALA A 46 3.68 5.33 4.40
C ALA A 46 5.18 5.10 4.14
N GLY A 47 5.88 6.08 3.56
CA GLY A 47 7.32 6.03 3.32
C GLY A 47 8.14 5.99 4.61
N LYS A 48 7.78 6.79 5.62
CA LYS A 48 8.41 6.73 6.95
C LYS A 48 8.17 5.39 7.64
N ALA A 49 6.94 4.89 7.61
CA ALA A 49 6.59 3.59 8.18
C ALA A 49 7.34 2.46 7.46
N GLY A 50 7.33 2.46 6.13
CA GLY A 50 8.05 1.50 5.30
C GLY A 50 9.56 1.55 5.54
N GLY A 51 10.14 2.75 5.65
CA GLY A 51 11.55 2.95 6.00
C GLY A 51 11.90 2.42 7.39
N ALA A 52 11.04 2.68 8.39
CA ALA A 52 11.22 2.17 9.75
C ALA A 52 11.14 0.64 9.81
N PHE A 53 10.18 0.02 9.12
CA PHE A 53 10.09 -1.45 9.03
C PHE A 53 11.27 -2.05 8.26
N GLY A 54 11.75 -1.40 7.20
CA GLY A 54 12.96 -1.80 6.48
C GLY A 54 14.19 -1.77 7.39
N GLY A 55 14.39 -0.67 8.12
CA GLY A 55 15.47 -0.53 9.11
C GLY A 55 15.37 -1.55 10.24
N ALA A 56 14.17 -1.79 10.77
CA ALA A 56 13.92 -2.81 11.79
C ALA A 56 14.23 -4.22 11.29
N GLY A 57 13.93 -4.52 10.02
CA GLY A 57 14.28 -5.80 9.39
C GLY A 57 15.80 -6.02 9.34
N ILE A 58 16.56 -5.02 8.91
CA ILE A 58 18.04 -5.08 8.86
C ILE A 58 18.61 -5.19 10.29
N ALA A 59 18.16 -4.35 11.21
CA ALA A 59 18.61 -4.37 12.60
C ALA A 59 18.29 -5.71 13.28
N GLY A 60 17.09 -6.24 13.06
CA GLY A 60 16.68 -7.55 13.55
C GLY A 60 17.52 -8.69 12.96
N TRP A 61 17.83 -8.65 11.66
CA TRP A 61 18.72 -9.62 11.03
C TRP A 61 20.12 -9.61 11.64
N LEU A 62 20.71 -8.42 11.80
CA LEU A 62 22.02 -8.26 12.44
C LEU A 62 22.00 -8.73 13.90
N ALA A 63 20.96 -8.39 14.66
CA ALA A 63 20.81 -8.85 16.03
C ALA A 63 20.77 -10.38 16.11
N LEU A 64 20.00 -11.05 15.25
CA LEU A 64 19.91 -12.50 15.18
C LEU A 64 21.26 -13.14 14.80
N LEU A 65 22.02 -12.52 13.88
CA LEU A 65 23.37 -12.96 13.54
C LEU A 65 24.30 -12.90 14.75
N PHE A 66 24.36 -11.75 15.43
CA PHE A 66 25.22 -11.59 16.61
C PHE A 66 24.81 -12.49 17.77
N LEU A 67 23.51 -12.68 18.00
CA LEU A 67 23.00 -13.64 18.99
C LEU A 67 23.39 -15.08 18.65
N SER A 68 23.38 -15.45 17.36
CA SER A 68 23.81 -16.77 16.90
C SER A 68 25.31 -16.99 17.16
N LEU A 69 26.14 -15.98 16.87
CA LEU A 69 27.57 -16.02 17.17
C LEU A 69 27.83 -16.08 18.68
N ALA A 70 27.13 -15.26 19.46
CA ALA A 70 27.24 -15.25 20.91
C ALA A 70 26.87 -16.61 21.52
N LEU A 71 25.79 -17.23 21.03
CA LEU A 71 25.38 -18.58 21.45
C LEU A 71 26.42 -19.63 21.05
N MET A 72 26.94 -19.56 19.82
CA MET A 72 27.95 -20.50 19.32
C MET A 72 29.24 -20.41 20.16
N TYR A 73 29.77 -19.21 20.40
CA TYR A 73 30.97 -19.02 21.22
C TYR A 73 30.70 -19.28 22.71
N GLY A 74 29.49 -19.01 23.21
CA GLY A 74 29.09 -19.38 24.56
C GLY A 74 29.08 -20.90 24.77
N LEU A 75 28.62 -21.65 23.76
CA LEU A 75 28.68 -23.12 23.77
C LEU A 75 30.10 -23.64 23.56
N ASP A 76 30.94 -22.94 22.80
CA ASP A 76 32.36 -23.30 22.61
C ASP A 76 33.13 -23.39 23.93
N ALA A 77 32.74 -22.59 24.94
CA ALA A 77 33.30 -22.69 26.28
C ALA A 77 33.00 -24.03 27.00
N LEU A 78 32.01 -24.79 26.53
CA LEU A 78 31.57 -26.06 27.11
C LEU A 78 31.87 -27.27 26.21
N MET A 79 32.04 -27.07 24.90
CA MET A 79 32.24 -28.14 23.92
C MET A 79 32.97 -27.63 22.67
N PRO A 80 33.56 -28.48 21.81
CA PRO A 80 34.24 -28.01 20.61
C PRO A 80 33.33 -27.19 19.68
N ILE A 81 33.86 -26.10 19.11
CA ILE A 81 33.13 -25.16 18.24
C ILE A 81 32.32 -25.82 17.11
N GLY A 82 32.79 -26.95 16.58
CA GLY A 82 32.05 -27.71 15.55
C GLY A 82 30.70 -28.22 16.04
N TRP A 83 30.62 -28.72 17.27
CA TRP A 83 29.35 -29.16 17.87
C TRP A 83 28.47 -27.99 18.28
N ALA A 84 29.06 -26.90 18.78
CA ALA A 84 28.34 -25.67 19.06
C ALA A 84 27.67 -25.12 17.78
N ALA A 85 28.41 -25.06 16.67
CA ALA A 85 27.89 -24.63 15.38
C ALA A 85 26.78 -25.56 14.86
N LEU A 86 26.91 -26.88 15.04
CA LEU A 86 25.84 -27.84 14.68
C LEU A 86 24.55 -27.59 15.47
N ILE A 87 24.64 -27.35 16.78
CA ILE A 87 23.47 -27.07 17.62
C ILE A 87 22.76 -25.79 17.15
N VAL A 88 23.52 -24.70 16.94
CA VAL A 88 22.96 -23.43 16.44
C VAL A 88 22.36 -23.61 15.04
N GLY A 89 23.00 -24.40 14.17
CA GLY A 89 22.49 -24.73 12.84
C GLY A 89 21.16 -25.51 12.89
N VAL A 90 21.04 -26.50 13.77
CA VAL A 90 19.80 -27.25 13.98
C VAL A 90 18.68 -26.35 14.51
N LEU A 91 19.00 -25.43 15.42
CA LEU A 91 18.04 -24.44 15.92
C LEU A 91 17.47 -23.59 14.79
N TRP A 92 18.32 -23.09 13.89
CA TRP A 92 17.88 -22.34 12.71
C TRP A 92 17.10 -23.20 11.72
N ALA A 93 17.53 -24.44 11.48
CA ALA A 93 16.81 -25.37 10.60
C ALA A 93 15.39 -25.66 11.12
N ALA A 94 15.24 -25.87 12.44
CA ALA A 94 13.94 -26.06 13.08
C ALA A 94 13.06 -24.80 12.96
N GLY A 95 13.62 -23.62 13.24
CA GLY A 95 12.93 -22.34 13.06
C GLY A 95 12.47 -22.11 11.62
N ALA A 96 13.34 -22.37 10.64
CA ALA A 96 13.02 -22.26 9.22
C ALA A 96 11.91 -23.25 8.80
N ALA A 97 11.96 -24.49 9.28
CA ALA A 97 10.92 -25.49 9.03
C ALA A 97 9.56 -25.05 9.61
N ALA A 98 9.55 -24.52 10.84
CA ALA A 98 8.34 -24.01 11.48
C ALA A 98 7.74 -22.81 10.72
N LEU A 99 8.58 -21.84 10.33
CA LEU A 99 8.14 -20.68 9.54
C LEU A 99 7.64 -21.09 8.16
N ALA A 100 8.30 -22.03 7.49
CA ALA A 100 7.85 -22.55 6.20
C ALA A 100 6.51 -23.28 6.33
N ALA A 101 6.31 -24.07 7.39
CA ALA A 101 5.04 -24.74 7.67
C ALA A 101 3.93 -23.71 7.93
N TYR A 102 4.19 -22.68 8.75
CA TYR A 102 3.24 -21.60 9.02
C TYR A 102 2.90 -20.80 7.76
N GLY A 103 3.90 -20.43 6.95
CA GLY A 103 3.69 -19.73 5.69
C GLY A 103 2.82 -20.56 4.73
N ARG A 104 3.09 -21.86 4.62
CA ARG A 104 2.28 -22.79 3.80
C ARG A 104 0.82 -22.85 4.26
N THR A 105 0.53 -22.85 5.55
CA THR A 105 -0.86 -22.87 6.02
C THR A 105 -1.57 -21.56 5.71
N LYS A 106 -0.89 -20.42 5.82
CA LYS A 106 -1.46 -19.11 5.48
C LYS A 106 -1.69 -18.94 3.98
N VAL A 107 -0.73 -19.33 3.13
CA VAL A 107 -0.91 -19.29 1.67
C VAL A 107 -2.09 -20.15 1.23
N LYS A 108 -2.29 -21.33 1.83
CA LYS A 108 -3.45 -22.20 1.54
C LYS A 108 -4.80 -21.59 1.94
N GLN A 109 -4.82 -20.64 2.88
CA GLN A 109 -6.03 -19.94 3.32
C GLN A 109 -6.35 -18.72 2.45
N VAL A 110 -5.40 -18.24 1.66
CA VAL A 110 -5.64 -17.16 0.71
C VAL A 110 -6.34 -17.75 -0.51
N ASN A 111 -7.57 -17.30 -0.78
CA ASN A 111 -8.29 -17.66 -2.00
C ASN A 111 -7.91 -16.63 -3.08
N PRO A 112 -7.07 -16.98 -4.07
CA PRO A 112 -6.56 -16.01 -5.05
C PRO A 112 -7.62 -15.52 -6.04
N VAL A 113 -8.76 -16.22 -6.11
CA VAL A 113 -9.90 -15.84 -6.95
C VAL A 113 -11.00 -15.32 -6.05
N PRO A 114 -11.42 -14.05 -6.19
CA PRO A 114 -12.63 -13.56 -5.53
C PRO A 114 -13.82 -14.29 -6.16
N THR A 115 -14.28 -15.36 -5.52
CA THR A 115 -15.38 -16.22 -6.00
C THR A 115 -16.64 -15.41 -6.31
N ARG A 116 -16.91 -14.36 -5.52
CA ARG A 116 -18.03 -13.44 -5.74
C ARG A 116 -17.90 -12.64 -7.03
N THR A 117 -16.73 -12.10 -7.34
CA THR A 117 -16.49 -11.31 -8.56
C THR A 117 -16.55 -12.18 -9.82
N VAL A 118 -16.08 -13.42 -9.75
CA VAL A 118 -16.11 -14.34 -10.91
C VAL A 118 -17.53 -14.86 -11.18
N GLU A 119 -18.35 -15.05 -10.15
CA GLU A 119 -19.77 -15.39 -10.32
C GLU A 119 -20.54 -14.24 -10.98
N THR A 120 -20.41 -13.00 -10.49
CA THR A 120 -21.12 -11.85 -11.06
C THR A 120 -20.74 -11.62 -12.53
N VAL A 121 -19.45 -11.69 -12.87
CA VAL A 121 -19.00 -11.54 -14.27
C VAL A 121 -19.51 -12.67 -15.16
N LYS A 122 -19.59 -13.91 -14.67
CA LYS A 122 -20.19 -15.04 -15.41
C LYS A 122 -21.69 -14.86 -15.62
N GLU A 123 -22.38 -14.31 -14.63
CA GLU A 123 -23.81 -14.00 -14.70
C GLU A 123 -24.07 -12.91 -15.74
N ASP A 124 -23.29 -11.82 -15.70
CA ASP A 124 -23.39 -10.69 -16.63
C ASP A 124 -23.15 -11.15 -18.09
N VAL A 125 -22.11 -11.97 -18.32
CA VAL A 125 -21.83 -12.54 -19.65
C VAL A 125 -22.97 -13.44 -20.12
N ARG A 126 -23.58 -14.22 -19.22
CA ARG A 126 -24.72 -15.09 -19.54
C ARG A 126 -25.98 -14.28 -19.85
N TYR A 127 -26.22 -13.16 -19.16
CA TYR A 127 -27.31 -12.23 -19.44
C TYR A 127 -27.18 -11.57 -20.82
N VAL A 128 -25.97 -11.13 -21.19
CA VAL A 128 -25.71 -10.52 -22.51
C VAL A 128 -25.89 -11.55 -23.64
N LYS A 129 -25.34 -12.75 -23.48
CA LYS A 129 -25.42 -13.81 -24.50
C LYS A 129 -26.86 -14.29 -24.76
N ASN A 130 -27.73 -14.27 -23.75
CA ASN A 130 -29.13 -14.64 -23.91
C ASN A 130 -30.00 -13.53 -24.54
N ARG A 131 -29.55 -12.26 -24.52
CA ARG A 131 -30.25 -11.16 -25.21
C ARG A 131 -30.03 -11.16 -26.72
N GLU A 132 -28.85 -11.61 -27.18
CA GLU A 132 -28.54 -11.69 -28.62
C GLU A 132 -29.17 -12.90 -29.32
N ALA A 133 -29.63 -13.90 -28.54
CA ALA A 133 -30.29 -15.10 -29.05
C ALA A 133 -31.83 -14.97 -29.13
N ARG A 134 -32.37 -13.76 -28.93
CA ARG A 134 -33.81 -13.46 -28.98
C ARG A 134 -34.15 -12.43 -30.05
#